data_AF-A0AAX3W2K3-F1
#
_entry.id   AF-A0AAX3W2K3-F1
#
_cell.length_a   1.000
_cell.length_b   1.000
_cell.length_c   1.000
_cell.angle_alpha   90.00
_cell.angle_beta   90.00
_cell.angle_gamma   90.00
#
_symmetry.space_group_name_H-M   'P 1'
#
loop_
_entity.id
_entity.type
_entity.pdbx_description
1 polymer ?
#
loop_
_entity_poly.entity_id
_entity_poly.type
_entity_poly.pdbx_seq_one_letter_code
_entity_poly.pdbx_strand_id
1 'polypeptide(L)'
;MITIEGITKNNEHALKLPNEPFELFGKLVVTRTADTWQYHEVLSDSDTMIFPDEDYQLDSIDQNGFALGAFDDNKCIGLGIFEKDWNKYLYLSDLKVSSSYRGQNVASTLLNAAAELAKDGGMKGIYTIAQDNNLNANRFYLKYGFEIGGLNTKSYQFTQQKGKFDIYYYLDFNA
;
A
#
# COMPACT_ATOMS: atom_id res chain seq x y z
N MET A 1 -7.47 -21.51 4.31
CA MET A 1 -8.10 -20.79 3.16
C MET A 1 -8.05 -19.33 3.54
N ILE A 2 -7.56 -18.45 2.67
CA ILE A 2 -7.40 -17.04 3.05
C ILE A 2 -8.77 -16.35 3.02
N THR A 3 -9.18 -15.77 4.14
CA THR A 3 -10.39 -14.93 4.27
C THR A 3 -10.00 -13.47 4.44
N ILE A 4 -10.85 -12.55 3.99
CA ILE A 4 -10.70 -11.12 4.25
C ILE A 4 -11.80 -10.69 5.19
N GLU A 5 -11.43 -10.00 6.26
CA GLU A 5 -12.36 -9.52 7.28
C GLU A 5 -12.09 -8.05 7.58
N GLY A 6 -13.15 -7.30 7.86
CA GLY A 6 -13.01 -5.98 8.47
C GLY A 6 -12.46 -6.11 9.89
N ILE A 7 -11.53 -5.21 10.24
CA ILE A 7 -11.03 -5.14 11.61
C ILE A 7 -12.09 -4.48 12.49
N THR A 8 -12.37 -5.11 13.61
CA THR A 8 -13.31 -4.69 14.66
C THR A 8 -12.66 -4.94 16.02
N LYS A 9 -13.32 -4.57 17.12
CA LYS A 9 -12.84 -4.86 18.47
C LYS A 9 -12.56 -6.35 18.73
N ASN A 10 -13.24 -7.27 18.03
CA ASN A 10 -13.05 -8.71 18.22
C ASN A 10 -11.72 -9.23 17.64
N ASN A 11 -11.19 -8.58 16.60
CA ASN A 11 -9.97 -8.99 15.90
C ASN A 11 -8.94 -7.84 15.83
N GLU A 12 -9.04 -6.82 16.69
CA GLU A 12 -8.16 -5.63 16.69
C GLU A 12 -6.69 -5.96 16.93
N HIS A 13 -6.39 -7.12 17.52
CA HIS A 13 -5.02 -7.62 17.68
C HIS A 13 -4.31 -7.79 16.32
N ALA A 14 -5.05 -7.95 15.22
CA ALA A 14 -4.51 -7.99 13.86
C ALA A 14 -3.85 -6.68 13.42
N LEU A 15 -4.18 -5.54 14.04
CA LEU A 15 -3.51 -4.25 13.79
C LEU A 15 -2.03 -4.27 14.21
N LYS A 16 -1.65 -5.22 15.07
CA LYS A 16 -0.28 -5.44 15.53
C LYS A 16 0.51 -6.41 14.65
N LEU A 17 0.04 -6.67 13.43
CA LEU A 17 0.79 -7.48 12.46
C LEU A 17 2.17 -6.82 12.23
N PRO A 18 3.28 -7.49 12.59
CA PRO A 18 4.60 -6.86 12.54
C PRO A 18 5.03 -6.62 11.10
N ASN A 19 5.84 -5.58 10.91
CA ASN A 19 6.58 -5.40 9.69
C ASN A 19 7.68 -6.47 9.58
N GLU A 20 7.81 -7.06 8.40
CA GLU A 20 8.84 -8.07 8.12
C GLU A 20 9.78 -7.58 7.02
N PRO A 21 11.08 -7.93 7.07
CA PRO A 21 12.07 -7.40 6.13
C PRO A 21 11.70 -7.66 4.67
N PHE A 22 12.07 -6.75 3.77
CA PHE A 22 11.88 -6.86 2.33
C PHE A 22 13.14 -6.43 1.57
N GLU A 23 13.35 -7.00 0.40
CA GLU A 23 14.52 -6.73 -0.42
C GLU A 23 14.45 -5.36 -1.11
N LEU A 24 15.60 -4.69 -1.12
CA LEU A 24 15.88 -3.51 -1.93
C LEU A 24 16.89 -3.92 -2.99
N PHE A 25 16.47 -4.00 -4.25
CA PHE A 25 17.33 -4.46 -5.36
C PHE A 25 17.31 -3.50 -6.56
N GLY A 26 16.80 -2.29 -6.34
CA GLY A 26 16.72 -1.27 -7.36
C GLY A 26 15.73 -0.17 -7.00
N LYS A 27 15.40 0.65 -7.99
CA LYS A 27 14.41 1.72 -7.87
C LYS A 27 13.62 1.89 -9.15
N LEU A 28 12.42 2.44 -9.02
CA LEU A 28 11.62 2.93 -10.13
C LEU A 28 11.95 4.41 -10.38
N VAL A 29 12.54 4.71 -11.52
CA VAL A 29 12.78 6.09 -11.95
C VAL A 29 11.58 6.55 -12.77
N VAL A 30 10.93 7.62 -12.29
CA VAL A 30 9.70 8.14 -12.86
C VAL A 30 9.96 9.52 -13.48
N THR A 31 9.41 9.76 -14.67
CA THR A 31 9.52 11.03 -15.40
C THR A 31 8.15 11.44 -15.95
N ARG A 32 7.76 12.70 -15.73
CA ARG A 32 6.56 13.28 -16.34
C ARG A 32 6.94 13.95 -17.67
N THR A 33 6.36 13.49 -18.76
CA THR A 33 6.39 14.19 -20.06
C THR A 33 5.28 15.24 -20.10
N ALA A 34 4.99 15.87 -21.25
CA ALA A 34 3.85 16.78 -21.37
C ALA A 34 2.50 16.06 -21.16
N ASP A 35 2.37 14.83 -21.66
CA ASP A 35 1.08 14.13 -21.73
C ASP A 35 1.00 12.90 -20.81
N THR A 36 2.11 12.20 -20.58
CA THR A 36 2.12 10.94 -19.82
C THR A 36 3.21 10.84 -18.76
N TRP A 37 3.00 9.94 -17.79
CA TRP A 37 4.06 9.45 -16.92
C TRP A 37 4.79 8.29 -17.59
N GLN A 38 6.12 8.32 -17.52
CA GLN A 38 7.00 7.26 -17.97
C GLN A 38 7.81 6.76 -16.79
N TYR A 39 8.19 5.48 -16.83
CA TYR A 39 9.06 4.90 -15.82
C TYR A 39 9.99 3.86 -16.42
N HIS A 40 11.11 3.63 -15.72
CA HIS A 40 11.99 2.50 -15.95
C HIS A 40 12.61 2.07 -14.63
N GLU A 41 13.07 0.82 -14.58
CA GLU A 41 13.73 0.28 -13.41
C GLU A 41 15.24 0.46 -13.52
N VAL A 42 15.88 0.82 -12.41
CA VAL A 42 17.33 0.81 -12.27
C VAL A 42 17.67 -0.17 -11.17
N LEU A 43 18.29 -1.29 -11.54
CA LEU A 43 18.70 -2.32 -10.59
C LEU A 43 19.96 -1.91 -9.84
N SER A 44 20.09 -2.40 -8.62
CA SER A 44 21.26 -2.22 -7.76
C SER A 44 21.61 -3.54 -7.08
N ASP A 45 22.72 -3.54 -6.34
CA ASP A 45 23.00 -4.62 -5.40
C ASP A 45 21.84 -4.76 -4.41
N SER A 46 21.63 -6.01 -3.97
CA SER A 46 20.56 -6.34 -3.05
C SER A 46 20.94 -5.93 -1.62
N ASP A 47 20.02 -5.22 -0.98
CA ASP A 47 20.02 -4.93 0.45
C ASP A 47 18.65 -5.33 1.04
N THR A 48 18.45 -5.17 2.34
CA THR A 48 17.19 -5.45 3.02
C THR A 48 16.78 -4.27 3.87
N MET A 49 15.48 -4.01 3.92
CA MET A 49 14.89 -2.99 4.79
C MET A 49 13.71 -3.55 5.56
N ILE A 50 13.49 -3.01 6.75
CA ILE A 50 12.30 -3.23 7.57
C ILE A 50 11.76 -1.86 7.99
N PHE A 51 10.45 -1.65 7.85
CA PHE A 51 9.79 -0.47 8.41
C PHE A 51 9.55 -0.66 9.90
N PRO A 52 9.56 0.41 10.72
CA PRO A 52 9.20 0.31 12.13
C PRO A 52 7.75 -0.18 12.28
N ASP A 53 7.43 -0.85 13.37
CA ASP A 53 6.05 -1.22 13.67
C ASP A 53 5.22 0.02 14.02
N GLU A 54 3.96 0.00 13.59
CA GLU A 54 3.00 1.09 13.81
C GLU A 54 2.09 0.76 15.00
N ASP A 55 1.76 1.75 15.82
CA ASP A 55 0.86 1.60 16.98
C ASP A 55 -0.57 2.03 16.62
N TYR A 56 -1.16 1.33 15.64
CA TYR A 56 -2.51 1.63 15.15
C TYR A 56 -3.57 1.47 16.25
N GLN A 57 -4.41 2.50 16.38
CA GLN A 57 -5.58 2.47 17.24
C GLN A 57 -6.83 2.37 16.37
N LEU A 58 -7.66 1.34 16.59
CA LEU A 58 -8.87 1.11 15.80
C LEU A 58 -9.81 2.32 15.83
N ASP A 59 -10.01 2.92 17.00
CA ASP A 59 -10.90 4.08 17.16
C ASP A 59 -10.40 5.31 16.39
N SER A 60 -9.11 5.41 16.09
CA SER A 60 -8.54 6.46 15.24
C SER A 60 -8.75 6.15 13.75
N ILE A 61 -8.58 4.89 13.35
CA ILE A 61 -8.82 4.45 11.96
C ILE A 61 -10.30 4.65 11.59
N ASP A 62 -11.21 4.24 12.46
CA ASP A 62 -12.65 4.25 12.20
C ASP A 62 -13.25 5.67 12.14
N GLN A 63 -12.50 6.72 12.54
CA GLN A 63 -12.95 8.12 12.41
C GLN A 63 -13.13 8.55 10.95
N ASN A 64 -12.31 8.04 10.04
CA ASN A 64 -12.32 8.44 8.63
C ASN A 64 -12.03 7.28 7.65
N GLY A 65 -11.97 6.05 8.14
CA GLY A 65 -11.43 4.94 7.40
C GLY A 65 -11.96 3.59 7.85
N PHE A 66 -11.22 2.56 7.50
CA PHE A 66 -11.38 1.20 7.98
C PHE A 66 -10.08 0.42 7.76
N ALA A 67 -9.95 -0.70 8.46
CA ALA A 67 -8.86 -1.65 8.23
C ALA A 67 -9.43 -2.99 7.78
N LEU A 68 -8.69 -3.68 6.90
CA LEU A 68 -8.98 -5.05 6.46
C LEU A 68 -7.82 -5.96 6.84
N GLY A 69 -8.12 -7.10 7.46
CA GLY A 69 -7.18 -8.18 7.71
C GLY A 69 -7.38 -9.32 6.73
N ALA A 70 -6.29 -9.91 6.26
CA ALA A 70 -6.28 -11.20 5.60
C ALA A 70 -5.91 -12.27 6.61
N PHE A 71 -6.70 -13.33 6.71
CA PHE A 71 -6.54 -14.38 7.71
C PHE A 71 -6.35 -15.74 7.05
N ASP A 72 -5.36 -16.50 7.52
CA ASP A 72 -5.26 -17.93 7.28
C ASP A 72 -5.63 -18.63 8.59
N ASP A 73 -6.84 -19.19 8.63
CA ASP A 73 -7.55 -19.57 9.85
C ASP A 73 -7.65 -18.39 10.84
N ASN A 74 -7.06 -18.50 12.04
CA ASN A 74 -7.10 -17.44 13.05
C ASN A 74 -5.87 -16.52 13.01
N LYS A 75 -4.97 -16.70 12.04
CA LYS A 75 -3.73 -15.94 11.95
C LYS A 75 -3.88 -14.81 10.93
N CYS A 76 -3.73 -13.57 11.38
CA CYS A 76 -3.57 -12.44 10.47
C CYS A 76 -2.24 -12.59 9.70
N ILE A 77 -2.32 -12.59 8.37
CA ILE A 77 -1.19 -12.76 7.43
C ILE A 77 -1.06 -11.58 6.46
N GLY A 78 -1.99 -10.64 6.50
CA GLY A 78 -1.92 -9.37 5.80
C GLY A 78 -2.85 -8.33 6.41
N LEU A 79 -2.50 -7.06 6.26
CA LEU A 79 -3.25 -5.94 6.80
C LEU A 79 -3.22 -4.79 5.78
N GLY A 80 -4.38 -4.19 5.54
CA GLY A 80 -4.53 -2.95 4.77
C GLY A 80 -5.28 -1.90 5.59
N ILE A 81 -4.73 -0.68 5.67
CA ILE A 81 -5.35 0.47 6.33
C ILE A 81 -5.81 1.45 5.26
N PHE A 82 -7.07 1.89 5.36
CA PHE A 82 -7.71 2.70 4.34
C PHE A 82 -8.40 3.92 4.95
N GLU A 83 -8.25 5.07 4.31
CA GLU A 83 -8.79 6.36 4.75
C GLU A 83 -9.53 7.05 3.60
N LYS A 84 -10.70 7.64 3.86
CA LYS A 84 -11.44 8.38 2.84
C LYS A 84 -10.83 9.77 2.68
N ASP A 85 -10.52 10.15 1.44
CA ASP A 85 -10.03 11.49 1.14
C ASP A 85 -11.11 12.37 0.48
N TRP A 86 -10.94 13.69 0.57
CA TRP A 86 -11.92 14.68 0.12
C TRP A 86 -12.20 14.62 -1.39
N ASN A 87 -11.23 14.13 -2.17
CA ASN A 87 -11.26 14.02 -3.62
C ASN A 87 -11.95 12.75 -4.15
N LYS A 88 -12.66 12.01 -3.28
CA LYS A 88 -13.35 10.74 -3.59
C LYS A 88 -12.41 9.57 -3.89
N TYR A 89 -11.12 9.64 -3.58
CA TYR A 89 -10.27 8.46 -3.54
C TYR A 89 -10.17 7.87 -2.13
N LEU A 90 -10.16 6.55 -2.05
CA LEU A 90 -9.78 5.84 -0.83
C LEU A 90 -8.26 5.77 -0.78
N TYR A 91 -7.65 6.40 0.22
CA TYR A 91 -6.23 6.31 0.46
C TYR A 91 -5.90 4.96 1.11
N LEU A 92 -5.07 4.14 0.46
CA LEU A 92 -4.41 3.01 1.10
C LEU A 92 -3.16 3.55 1.80
N SER A 93 -3.25 3.74 3.12
CA SER A 93 -2.18 4.36 3.92
C SER A 93 -1.11 3.37 4.36
N ASP A 94 -1.46 2.09 4.55
CA ASP A 94 -0.52 1.02 4.80
C ASP A 94 -1.02 -0.30 4.20
N LEU A 95 -0.09 -1.11 3.70
CA LEU A 95 -0.33 -2.44 3.16
C LEU A 95 0.86 -3.33 3.48
N LYS A 96 0.63 -4.35 4.31
CA LYS A 96 1.66 -5.34 4.65
C LYS A 96 1.14 -6.77 4.53
N VAL A 97 2.03 -7.67 4.13
CA VAL A 97 1.79 -9.11 4.01
C VAL A 97 2.99 -9.83 4.62
N SER A 98 2.72 -10.81 5.49
CA SER A 98 3.74 -11.68 6.06
C SER A 98 4.60 -12.31 4.95
N SER A 99 5.90 -12.35 5.15
CA SER A 99 6.90 -12.79 4.15
C SER A 99 6.58 -14.15 3.55
N SER A 100 6.14 -15.11 4.37
CA SER A 100 5.76 -16.47 3.91
C SER A 100 4.54 -16.50 2.99
N TYR A 101 3.76 -15.42 2.92
CA TYR A 101 2.55 -15.30 2.10
C TYR A 101 2.69 -14.29 0.95
N ARG A 102 3.86 -13.64 0.80
CA ARG A 102 4.13 -12.76 -0.33
C ARG A 102 4.14 -13.57 -1.64
N GLY A 103 3.68 -12.95 -2.73
CA GLY A 103 3.54 -13.62 -4.02
C GLY A 103 2.33 -14.56 -4.14
N GLN A 104 1.50 -14.67 -3.10
CA GLN A 104 0.29 -15.52 -3.08
C GLN A 104 -1.01 -14.72 -3.21
N ASN A 105 -0.95 -13.55 -3.85
CA ASN A 105 -2.10 -12.65 -4.10
C ASN A 105 -2.82 -12.08 -2.86
N VAL A 106 -2.31 -12.25 -1.63
CA VAL A 106 -2.92 -11.68 -0.40
C VAL A 106 -3.21 -10.19 -0.53
N ALA A 107 -2.20 -9.41 -0.93
CA ALA A 107 -2.32 -7.97 -1.13
C ALA A 107 -3.40 -7.62 -2.16
N SER A 108 -3.46 -8.36 -3.28
CA SER A 108 -4.49 -8.17 -4.29
C SER A 108 -5.90 -8.47 -3.75
N THR A 109 -6.05 -9.52 -2.94
CA THR A 109 -7.34 -9.87 -2.33
C THR A 109 -7.80 -8.80 -1.34
N LEU A 110 -6.89 -8.24 -0.54
CA LEU A 110 -7.18 -7.09 0.32
C LEU A 110 -7.65 -5.86 -0.49
N LEU A 111 -6.94 -5.51 -1.56
CA LEU A 111 -7.32 -4.40 -2.42
C LEU A 111 -8.65 -4.62 -3.14
N ASN A 112 -8.93 -5.84 -3.59
CA ASN A 112 -10.22 -6.17 -4.21
C ASN A 112 -11.36 -5.96 -3.22
N ALA A 113 -11.23 -6.46 -1.99
CA ALA A 113 -12.24 -6.26 -0.95
C ALA A 113 -12.41 -4.77 -0.60
N ALA A 114 -11.32 -4.03 -0.47
CA ALA A 114 -11.36 -2.59 -0.23
C ALA A 114 -12.02 -1.83 -1.39
N ALA A 115 -11.78 -2.22 -2.64
CA ALA A 115 -12.37 -1.61 -3.81
C ALA A 115 -13.89 -1.78 -3.85
N GLU A 116 -14.42 -2.95 -3.51
CA GLU A 116 -15.87 -3.16 -3.42
C GLU A 116 -16.49 -2.28 -2.32
N LEU A 117 -15.90 -2.24 -1.12
CA LEU A 117 -16.35 -1.36 -0.04
C LEU A 117 -16.26 0.14 -0.43
N ALA A 118 -15.21 0.51 -1.17
CA ALA A 118 -15.01 1.88 -1.64
C ALA A 118 -16.09 2.29 -2.65
N LYS A 119 -16.42 1.41 -3.61
CA LYS A 119 -17.48 1.65 -4.59
C LYS A 119 -18.84 1.82 -3.91
N ASP A 120 -19.18 0.93 -2.97
CA ASP A 120 -20.41 1.02 -2.17
C ASP A 120 -20.48 2.32 -1.35
N GLY A 121 -19.32 2.79 -0.87
CA GLY A 121 -19.16 4.06 -0.18
C GLY A 121 -19.14 5.30 -1.08
N GLY A 122 -19.31 5.15 -2.40
CA GLY A 122 -19.35 6.26 -3.36
C GLY A 122 -17.97 6.85 -3.73
N MET A 123 -16.89 6.15 -3.39
CA MET A 123 -15.53 6.49 -3.82
C MET A 123 -15.36 6.20 -5.32
N LYS A 124 -14.44 6.91 -5.96
CA LYS A 124 -14.18 6.83 -7.41
C LYS A 124 -12.90 6.08 -7.77
N GLY A 125 -12.06 5.81 -6.78
CA GLY A 125 -10.84 5.05 -6.95
C GLY A 125 -10.11 4.80 -5.63
N ILE A 126 -8.94 4.18 -5.73
CA ILE A 126 -7.97 4.02 -4.64
C ILE A 126 -6.70 4.78 -5.04
N TYR A 127 -6.05 5.42 -4.09
CA TYR A 127 -4.68 5.91 -4.30
C TYR A 127 -3.76 5.46 -3.17
N THR A 128 -2.47 5.39 -3.46
CA THR A 128 -1.44 5.04 -2.47
C THR A 128 -0.10 5.65 -2.86
N ILE A 129 0.87 5.53 -1.95
CA ILE A 129 2.21 6.06 -2.11
C ILE A 129 3.21 4.93 -1.90
N ALA A 130 4.22 4.84 -2.77
CA ALA A 130 5.35 3.93 -2.58
C ALA A 130 6.66 4.71 -2.67
N GLN A 131 7.66 4.29 -1.87
CA GLN A 131 9.03 4.76 -2.04
C GLN A 131 9.59 4.25 -3.38
N ASP A 132 10.29 5.11 -4.12
CA ASP A 132 10.91 4.79 -5.41
C ASP A 132 11.83 3.56 -5.35
N ASN A 133 12.51 3.35 -4.23
CA ASN A 133 13.40 2.21 -4.02
C ASN A 133 12.71 0.92 -3.54
N ASN A 134 11.42 0.95 -3.20
CA ASN A 134 10.66 -0.27 -2.91
C ASN A 134 10.13 -0.89 -4.21
N LEU A 135 11.05 -1.42 -5.02
CA LEU A 135 10.74 -1.85 -6.38
C LEU A 135 9.67 -2.97 -6.42
N ASN A 136 9.59 -3.82 -5.39
CA ASN A 136 8.52 -4.80 -5.25
C ASN A 136 7.13 -4.16 -5.14
N ALA A 137 6.97 -3.13 -4.29
CA ALA A 137 5.70 -2.41 -4.17
C ALA A 137 5.34 -1.66 -5.46
N ASN A 138 6.31 -0.98 -6.07
CA ASN A 138 6.10 -0.28 -7.34
C ASN A 138 5.63 -1.23 -8.45
N ARG A 139 6.30 -2.39 -8.61
CA ARG A 139 5.87 -3.44 -9.56
C ARG A 139 4.49 -3.97 -9.23
N PHE A 140 4.18 -4.17 -7.94
CA PHE A 140 2.89 -4.65 -7.50
C PHE A 140 1.76 -3.69 -7.91
N TYR A 141 1.86 -2.40 -7.58
CA TYR A 141 0.82 -1.41 -7.90
C TYR A 141 0.62 -1.27 -9.41
N LEU A 142 1.71 -1.15 -10.18
CA LEU A 142 1.64 -1.10 -11.64
C LEU A 142 0.99 -2.37 -12.24
N LYS A 143 1.37 -3.56 -11.75
CA LYS A 143 0.78 -4.83 -12.21
C LYS A 143 -0.69 -4.97 -11.82
N TYR A 144 -1.09 -4.43 -10.68
CA TYR A 144 -2.47 -4.46 -10.21
C TYR A 144 -3.37 -3.58 -11.08
N GLY A 145 -2.82 -2.54 -11.70
CA GLY A 145 -3.54 -1.61 -12.59
C GLY A 145 -3.56 -0.17 -12.10
N PHE A 146 -2.78 0.17 -11.08
CA PHE A 146 -2.57 1.57 -10.72
C PHE A 146 -1.73 2.28 -11.77
N GLU A 147 -2.05 3.55 -12.00
CA GLU A 147 -1.28 4.47 -12.81
C GLU A 147 -0.52 5.46 -11.93
N ILE A 148 0.63 5.92 -12.40
CA ILE A 148 1.39 6.97 -11.71
C ILE A 148 0.64 8.30 -11.89
N GLY A 149 0.36 8.98 -10.79
CA GLY A 149 -0.25 10.31 -10.78
C GLY A 149 0.65 11.43 -10.26
N GLY A 150 1.75 11.10 -9.57
CA GLY A 150 2.59 12.10 -8.93
C GLY A 150 3.96 11.60 -8.49
N LEU A 151 4.88 12.55 -8.29
CA LEU A 151 6.21 12.33 -7.72
C LEU A 151 6.50 13.45 -6.72
N ASN A 152 6.85 13.09 -5.49
CA ASN A 152 7.32 14.02 -4.48
C ASN A 152 8.78 13.74 -4.13
N THR A 153 9.66 14.66 -4.51
CA THR A 153 11.11 14.53 -4.31
C THR A 153 11.61 15.15 -3.00
N LYS A 154 10.70 15.59 -2.13
CA LYS A 154 11.01 16.39 -0.94
C LYS A 154 10.68 15.71 0.38
N SER A 155 9.78 14.71 0.41
CA SER A 155 9.31 14.07 1.66
C SER A 155 10.44 13.66 2.60
N TYR A 156 11.54 13.13 2.05
CA TYR A 156 12.63 12.56 2.84
C TYR A 156 13.84 13.47 3.06
N GLN A 157 13.80 14.73 2.60
CA GLN A 157 14.97 15.62 2.54
C GLN A 157 15.69 15.81 3.89
N PHE A 158 14.93 15.79 4.99
CA PHE A 158 15.44 15.99 6.36
C PHE A 158 15.27 14.75 7.24
N THR A 159 15.27 13.58 6.62
CA THR A 159 15.15 12.28 7.30
C THR A 159 16.38 11.41 7.03
N GLN A 160 16.51 10.29 7.74
CA GLN A 160 17.54 9.28 7.44
C GLN A 160 17.34 8.61 6.06
N GLN A 161 16.18 8.80 5.44
CA GLN A 161 15.83 8.24 4.13
C GLN A 161 16.09 9.22 2.97
N LYS A 162 16.88 10.27 3.20
CA LYS A 162 17.23 11.28 2.19
C LYS A 162 17.72 10.63 0.89
N GLY A 163 17.19 11.11 -0.24
CA GLY A 163 17.50 10.60 -1.57
C GLY A 163 16.48 9.62 -2.13
N LYS A 164 15.57 9.11 -1.29
CA LYS A 164 14.35 8.43 -1.73
C LYS A 164 13.27 9.43 -2.10
N PHE A 165 12.33 9.01 -2.94
CA PHE A 165 11.19 9.81 -3.39
C PHE A 165 9.88 9.03 -3.23
N ASP A 166 8.78 9.76 -3.07
CA ASP A 166 7.45 9.18 -3.05
C ASP A 166 6.83 9.22 -4.44
N ILE A 167 6.34 8.08 -4.91
CA ILE A 167 5.57 7.94 -6.15
C ILE A 167 4.11 7.70 -5.77
N TYR A 168 3.23 8.52 -6.34
CA TYR A 168 1.79 8.48 -6.09
C TYR A 168 1.14 7.64 -7.18
N TYR A 169 0.33 6.68 -6.75
CA TYR A 169 -0.36 5.73 -7.59
C TYR A 169 -1.87 5.90 -7.46
N TYR A 170 -2.60 5.88 -8.56
CA TYR A 170 -4.06 6.02 -8.61
C TYR A 170 -4.69 4.88 -9.41
N LEU A 171 -5.80 4.35 -8.92
CA LEU A 171 -6.63 3.34 -9.57
C LEU A 171 -8.06 3.86 -9.63
N ASP A 172 -8.54 4.14 -10.83
CA ASP A 172 -9.92 4.58 -11.04
C ASP A 172 -10.85 3.38 -11.22
N PHE A 173 -12.04 3.44 -10.61
CA PHE A 173 -13.03 2.36 -10.73
C PHE A 173 -13.85 2.41 -12.03
N ASN A 174 -13.84 3.54 -12.74
CA ASN A 174 -14.66 3.79 -13.94
C ASN A 174 -13.82 4.17 -15.17
N ALA A 175 -12.59 3.68 -15.27
CA ALA A 175 -11.77 3.84 -16.47
C ALA A 175 -12.33 3.04 -17.65
#